data_AF-A0A7W4HQK6-F1
#
_entry.id   AF-A0A7W4HQK6-F1
#
_cell.length_a   1.000
_cell.length_b   1.000
_cell.length_c   1.000
_cell.angle_alpha   90.00
_cell.angle_beta   90.00
_cell.angle_gamma   90.00
#
_symmetry.space_group_name_H-M   'P 1'
#
loop_
_entity.id
_entity.type
_entity.pdbx_description
1 polymer ?
#
loop_
_entity_poly.entity_id
_entity_poly.type
_entity_poly.pdbx_seq_one_letter_code
_entity_poly.pdbx_strand_id
1 'polypeptide(L)'
;MSELPEKQVKRLKSLIQEAETNLAAAKELLMSILGDDGQIVTPVNSRDDVTGKIIEGVFDGQTMVGPDGKNYPVPANYASKSKLVEGDILKLTIASDGGFIYKQIGPVSRKQIIGTLVQHDGAYYVEAQGKEYRILLASVTYFRINVGDQVTIIVPEDDPDASWAAVEAAL
;
A
#
# COMPACT_ATOMS: atom_id res chain seq x y z
N MET A 1 -10.44 -18.77 42.55
CA MET A 1 -9.79 -19.39 41.38
C MET A 1 -10.83 -19.62 40.29
N SER A 2 -11.19 -18.58 39.53
CA SER A 2 -12.18 -18.66 38.43
C SER A 2 -12.29 -17.38 37.56
N GLU A 3 -11.44 -16.35 37.71
CA GLU A 3 -11.57 -15.10 36.92
C GLU A 3 -10.91 -15.13 35.52
N LEU A 4 -9.92 -16.02 35.31
CA LEU A 4 -9.19 -16.14 34.05
C LEU A 4 -10.07 -16.66 32.88
N PRO A 5 -10.90 -17.69 33.08
CA PRO A 5 -11.81 -18.18 32.03
C PRO A 5 -12.85 -17.15 31.61
N GLU A 6 -13.39 -16.36 32.55
CA GLU A 6 -14.42 -15.36 32.26
C GLU A 6 -13.88 -14.20 31.39
N LYS A 7 -12.66 -13.74 31.68
CA LYS A 7 -11.99 -12.72 30.86
C LYS A 7 -11.69 -13.22 29.45
N GLN A 8 -11.28 -14.48 29.31
CA GLN A 8 -11.03 -15.10 28.00
C GLN A 8 -12.32 -15.26 27.20
N VAL A 9 -13.41 -15.72 27.82
CA VAL A 9 -14.73 -15.83 27.18
C VAL A 9 -15.24 -14.45 26.74
N LYS A 10 -15.07 -13.42 27.57
CA LYS A 10 -15.46 -12.04 27.21
C LYS A 10 -14.66 -11.52 26.02
N ARG A 11 -13.35 -11.79 25.97
CA ARG A 11 -12.49 -11.42 24.83
C ARG A 11 -12.91 -12.16 23.56
N LEU A 12 -13.18 -13.46 23.65
CA LEU A 12 -13.64 -14.25 22.50
C LEU A 12 -14.97 -13.72 21.94
N LYS A 13 -15.93 -13.38 22.82
CA LYS A 13 -17.21 -12.78 22.40
C LYS A 13 -17.02 -11.45 21.68
N SER A 14 -16.09 -10.60 22.15
CA SER A 14 -15.77 -9.34 21.47
C SER A 14 -15.19 -9.56 20.08
N LEU A 15 -14.28 -10.53 19.93
CA LEU A 15 -13.68 -10.86 18.63
C LEU A 15 -14.71 -11.43 17.65
N ILE A 16 -15.65 -12.24 18.14
CA ILE A 16 -16.76 -12.76 17.32
C ILE A 16 -17.67 -11.61 16.87
N GLN A 17 -18.05 -10.70 17.77
CA GLN A 17 -18.89 -9.54 17.44
C GLN A 17 -18.23 -8.64 16.39
N GLU A 18 -16.92 -8.43 16.50
CA GLU A 18 -16.15 -7.66 15.54
C GLU A 18 -16.08 -8.36 14.17
N ALA A 19 -15.84 -9.68 14.16
CA ALA A 19 -15.86 -10.48 12.94
C ALA A 19 -17.24 -10.48 12.26
N GLU A 20 -18.32 -10.57 13.02
CA GLU A 20 -19.69 -10.48 12.51
C GLU A 20 -19.99 -9.10 11.91
N THR A 21 -19.52 -8.03 12.54
CA THR A 21 -19.66 -6.66 12.04
C THR A 21 -18.89 -6.47 10.73
N ASN A 22 -17.66 -6.98 10.67
CA ASN A 22 -16.85 -6.93 9.46
C ASN A 22 -17.47 -7.78 8.34
N LEU A 23 -18.04 -8.93 8.67
CA LEU A 23 -18.75 -9.78 7.70
C LEU A 23 -20.01 -9.09 7.16
N ALA A 24 -20.76 -8.39 8.02
CA ALA A 24 -21.92 -7.61 7.60
C ALA A 24 -21.52 -6.48 6.64
N ALA A 25 -20.47 -5.72 6.97
CA ALA A 25 -19.93 -4.69 6.09
C ALA A 25 -19.46 -5.26 4.74
N ALA A 26 -18.78 -6.42 4.74
CA ALA A 26 -18.36 -7.09 3.52
C ALA A 26 -19.55 -7.57 2.66
N LYS A 27 -20.66 -8.01 3.29
CA LYS A 27 -21.89 -8.40 2.59
C LYS A 27 -22.59 -7.21 1.94
N GLU A 28 -22.67 -6.08 2.64
CA GLU A 28 -23.21 -4.83 2.07
C GLU A 28 -22.39 -4.37 0.86
N LEU A 29 -21.06 -4.42 0.96
CA LEU A 29 -20.17 -4.12 -0.17
C LEU A 29 -20.36 -5.09 -1.34
N LEU A 30 -20.58 -6.39 -1.05
CA LEU A 30 -20.88 -7.38 -2.10
C LEU A 30 -22.22 -7.10 -2.79
N MET A 31 -23.27 -6.77 -2.04
CA MET A 31 -24.58 -6.41 -2.59
C MET A 31 -24.55 -5.09 -3.37
N SER A 32 -23.65 -4.16 -3.04
CA SER A 32 -23.49 -2.95 -3.85
C SER A 32 -22.79 -3.21 -5.18
N ILE A 33 -22.02 -4.29 -5.30
CA ILE A 33 -21.28 -4.69 -6.51
C ILE A 33 -22.12 -5.63 -7.40
N LEU A 34 -22.84 -6.55 -6.77
CA LEU A 34 -23.78 -7.47 -7.40
C LEU A 34 -25.18 -6.85 -7.30
N GLY A 35 -25.62 -6.12 -8.33
CA GLY A 35 -27.01 -5.67 -8.40
C GLY A 35 -28.00 -6.86 -8.28
N ASP A 36 -29.29 -6.56 -8.11
CA ASP A 36 -30.40 -7.51 -7.80
C ASP A 36 -30.45 -8.77 -8.70
N ASP A 37 -29.83 -8.71 -9.88
CA ASP A 37 -29.83 -9.76 -10.90
C ASP A 37 -28.56 -10.66 -10.88
N GLY A 38 -27.64 -10.46 -9.92
CA GLY A 38 -26.41 -11.26 -9.78
C GLY A 38 -25.34 -11.03 -10.87
N GLN A 39 -25.48 -9.97 -11.67
CA GLN A 39 -24.48 -9.57 -12.68
C GLN A 39 -23.55 -8.48 -12.14
N ILE A 40 -22.27 -8.59 -12.50
CA ILE A 40 -21.24 -7.58 -12.22
C ILE A 40 -21.50 -6.39 -13.14
N VAL A 41 -22.02 -5.30 -12.61
CA VAL A 41 -22.16 -4.03 -13.36
C VAL A 41 -20.81 -3.31 -13.36
N THR A 42 -20.04 -3.48 -14.44
CA THR A 42 -18.88 -2.63 -14.73
C THR A 42 -19.33 -1.33 -15.40
N PRO A 43 -19.05 -0.14 -14.83
CA PRO A 43 -19.25 1.10 -15.57
C PRO A 43 -18.18 1.22 -16.65
N VAL A 44 -18.65 1.46 -17.87
CA VAL A 44 -17.85 1.65 -19.08
C VAL A 44 -17.08 2.97 -18.98
N ASN A 45 -15.80 2.92 -19.39
CA ASN A 45 -14.88 4.02 -19.60
C ASN A 45 -15.55 5.37 -19.94
N SER A 46 -15.32 6.38 -19.11
CA SER A 46 -15.30 7.78 -19.54
C SER A 46 -14.17 8.47 -18.78
N ARG A 47 -13.11 8.78 -19.53
CA ARG A 47 -12.07 9.73 -19.12
C ARG A 47 -12.72 11.11 -19.02
N ASP A 48 -12.34 11.87 -18.01
CA ASP A 48 -12.67 13.29 -17.83
C ASP A 48 -14.05 13.59 -17.21
N ASP A 49 -14.26 13.08 -15.99
CA ASP A 49 -14.80 13.82 -14.84
C ASP A 49 -15.12 12.81 -13.73
N VAL A 50 -14.11 12.43 -12.96
CA VAL A 50 -14.36 11.65 -11.74
C VAL A 50 -14.91 12.62 -10.70
N THR A 51 -16.23 12.78 -10.68
CA THR A 51 -16.96 13.42 -9.58
C THR A 51 -16.75 12.57 -8.33
N GLY A 52 -15.76 12.94 -7.52
CA GLY A 52 -15.30 12.14 -6.40
C GLY A 52 -14.61 12.97 -5.34
N LYS A 53 -14.46 12.41 -4.13
CA LYS A 53 -13.71 13.07 -3.06
C LYS A 53 -12.22 13.02 -3.39
N ILE A 54 -11.59 14.18 -3.49
CA ILE A 54 -10.15 14.30 -3.70
C ILE A 54 -9.45 14.46 -2.36
N ILE A 55 -8.39 13.70 -2.16
CA ILE A 55 -7.52 13.76 -0.98
C ILE A 55 -6.08 13.79 -1.48
N GLU A 56 -5.29 14.73 -1.00
CA GLU A 56 -3.85 14.75 -1.21
C GLU A 56 -3.15 14.23 0.04
N GLY A 57 -2.02 13.56 -0.11
CA GLY A 57 -1.29 13.00 1.01
C GLY A 57 0.12 12.57 0.64
N VAL A 58 0.88 12.18 1.66
CA VAL A 58 2.30 11.84 1.54
C VAL A 58 2.47 10.33 1.59
N PHE A 59 3.21 9.77 0.64
CA PHE A 59 3.52 8.34 0.60
C PHE A 59 4.59 7.97 1.65
N ASP A 60 4.33 6.93 2.45
CA ASP A 60 5.23 6.46 3.53
C ASP A 60 5.99 5.16 3.18
N GLY A 61 5.94 4.74 1.91
CA GLY A 61 6.50 3.48 1.43
C GLY A 61 5.48 2.35 1.25
N GLN A 62 4.31 2.43 1.89
CA GLN A 62 3.21 1.46 1.70
C GLN A 62 1.83 2.12 1.57
N THR A 63 1.60 3.20 2.30
CA THR A 63 0.35 3.92 2.40
C THR A 63 0.54 5.40 2.08
N MET A 64 -0.56 6.08 1.80
CA MET A 64 -0.61 7.53 1.68
C MET A 64 -1.21 8.08 2.96
N VAL A 65 -0.48 8.95 3.66
CA VAL A 65 -0.96 9.65 4.85
C VAL A 65 -1.65 10.94 4.42
N GLY A 66 -2.96 11.03 4.66
CA GLY A 66 -3.75 12.24 4.39
C GLY A 66 -3.53 13.35 5.43
N PRO A 67 -4.04 14.58 5.16
CA PRO A 67 -3.93 15.71 6.09
C PRO A 67 -4.69 15.49 7.40
N ASP A 68 -5.63 14.54 7.44
CA ASP A 68 -6.35 14.13 8.63
C ASP A 68 -5.61 13.05 9.44
N GLY A 69 -4.38 12.71 9.04
CA GLY A 69 -3.55 11.67 9.65
C GLY A 69 -4.03 10.24 9.36
N LYS A 70 -5.00 10.07 8.46
CA LYS A 70 -5.46 8.73 8.06
C LYS A 70 -4.55 8.13 7.02
N ASN A 71 -4.33 6.82 7.15
CA ASN A 71 -3.55 6.05 6.19
C ASN A 71 -4.47 5.44 5.15
N TYR A 72 -4.16 5.71 3.89
CA TYR A 72 -4.85 5.17 2.72
C TYR A 72 -3.92 4.14 2.06
N PRO A 73 -4.26 2.85 2.05
CA PRO A 73 -3.39 1.82 1.50
C PRO A 73 -3.19 2.03 -0.01
N VAL A 74 -1.92 2.07 -0.43
CA VAL A 74 -1.55 2.22 -1.85
C VAL A 74 -1.32 0.83 -2.43
N PRO A 75 -1.90 0.50 -3.60
CA PRO A 75 -1.65 -0.79 -4.24
C PRO A 75 -0.16 -1.02 -4.50
N ALA A 76 0.39 -2.10 -3.96
CA ALA A 76 1.83 -2.40 -4.06
C ALA A 76 2.34 -2.42 -5.51
N ASN A 77 1.55 -2.96 -6.44
CA ASN A 77 1.88 -2.96 -7.88
C ASN A 77 1.97 -1.55 -8.47
N TYR A 78 1.10 -0.63 -8.05
CA TYR A 78 1.15 0.75 -8.51
C TYR A 78 2.40 1.45 -7.96
N ALA A 79 2.67 1.29 -6.67
CA ALA A 79 3.85 1.85 -6.01
C ALA A 79 5.16 1.34 -6.65
N SER A 80 5.27 0.03 -6.89
CA SER A 80 6.44 -0.57 -7.54
C SER A 80 6.62 -0.12 -8.99
N LYS A 81 5.57 -0.12 -9.82
CA LYS A 81 5.66 0.26 -11.24
C LYS A 81 5.92 1.74 -11.44
N SER A 82 5.35 2.58 -10.57
CA SER A 82 5.54 4.04 -10.60
C SER A 82 6.81 4.46 -9.86
N LYS A 83 7.52 3.52 -9.23
CA LYS A 83 8.73 3.73 -8.44
C LYS A 83 8.53 4.85 -7.40
N LEU A 84 7.45 4.74 -6.62
CA LEU A 84 7.12 5.70 -5.58
C LEU A 84 8.14 5.62 -4.44
N VAL A 85 8.51 6.78 -3.93
CA VAL A 85 9.51 6.96 -2.88
C VAL A 85 8.86 7.66 -1.69
N GLU A 86 9.31 7.35 -0.47
CA GLU A 86 8.84 8.05 0.73
C GLU A 86 8.89 9.57 0.55
N GLY A 87 7.84 10.26 1.01
CA GLY A 87 7.71 11.70 0.85
C GLY A 87 6.98 12.12 -0.43
N ASP A 88 6.80 11.23 -1.41
CA ASP A 88 6.07 11.56 -2.63
C ASP A 88 4.63 12.02 -2.33
N ILE A 89 4.21 13.12 -2.94
CA ILE A 89 2.85 13.63 -2.84
C ILE A 89 1.96 12.90 -3.84
N LEU A 90 0.94 12.24 -3.32
CA LEU A 90 -0.08 11.53 -4.08
C LEU A 90 -1.41 12.26 -3.98
N LYS A 91 -2.16 12.20 -5.08
CA LYS A 91 -3.58 12.54 -5.14
C LYS A 91 -4.38 11.25 -5.20
N LEU A 92 -5.20 11.01 -4.18
CA LEU A 92 -6.24 9.99 -4.16
C LEU A 92 -7.56 10.62 -4.60
N THR A 93 -8.17 10.03 -5.63
CA THR A 93 -9.55 10.32 -6.00
C THR A 93 -10.40 9.11 -5.62
N ILE A 94 -11.35 9.32 -4.72
CA ILE A 94 -12.37 8.33 -4.38
C ILE A 94 -13.54 8.56 -5.33
N ALA A 95 -13.67 7.69 -6.32
CA ALA A 95 -14.74 7.74 -7.30
C ALA A 95 -16.11 7.46 -6.64
N SER A 96 -17.19 7.85 -7.30
CA SER A 96 -18.56 7.66 -6.80
C SER A 96 -18.94 6.19 -6.59
N ASP A 97 -18.25 5.27 -7.27
CA ASP A 97 -18.37 3.81 -7.11
C ASP A 97 -17.52 3.26 -5.94
N GLY A 98 -16.84 4.13 -5.18
CA GLY A 98 -15.94 3.78 -4.10
C GLY A 98 -14.53 3.39 -4.54
N GLY A 99 -14.23 3.40 -5.84
CA GLY A 99 -12.92 3.07 -6.38
C GLY A 99 -11.85 4.08 -5.96
N PHE A 100 -10.66 3.58 -5.63
CA PHE A 100 -9.50 4.41 -5.28
C PHE A 100 -8.57 4.57 -6.48
N ILE A 101 -8.41 5.81 -6.93
CA ILE A 101 -7.51 6.16 -8.03
C ILE A 101 -6.38 7.02 -7.47
N TYR A 102 -5.16 6.48 -7.49
CA TYR A 102 -3.96 7.20 -7.07
C TYR A 102 -3.23 7.79 -8.27
N LYS A 103 -2.73 9.01 -8.10
CA LYS A 103 -1.83 9.68 -9.03
C LYS A 103 -0.72 10.37 -8.26
N GLN A 104 0.53 10.11 -8.60
CA GLN A 104 1.65 10.92 -8.13
C GLN A 104 1.55 12.34 -8.72
N ILE A 105 1.60 13.35 -7.85
CA ILE A 105 1.49 14.77 -8.23
C ILE A 105 2.68 15.61 -7.78
N GLY A 106 3.49 15.13 -6.83
CA GLY A 106 4.69 15.82 -6.36
C GLY A 106 5.78 14.82 -5.99
N PRO A 107 6.62 14.39 -6.94
CA PRO A 107 7.77 13.56 -6.59
C PRO A 107 8.79 14.33 -5.76
N VAL A 108 9.44 13.68 -4.80
CA VAL A 108 10.57 14.27 -4.05
C VAL A 108 11.90 14.15 -4.82
N SER A 109 12.90 14.93 -4.39
CA SER A 109 14.29 14.76 -4.80
C SER A 109 14.77 13.35 -4.45
N ARG A 110 15.46 12.70 -5.38
CA ARG A 110 15.81 11.28 -5.26
C ARG A 110 17.22 11.02 -5.76
N LYS A 111 17.89 10.07 -5.13
CA LYS A 111 19.21 9.58 -5.54
C LYS A 111 19.14 8.08 -5.84
N GLN A 112 19.99 7.64 -6.77
CA GLN A 112 20.16 6.22 -7.11
C GLN A 112 21.31 5.65 -6.31
N ILE A 113 21.10 4.46 -5.75
CA ILE A 113 22.14 3.70 -5.06
C ILE A 113 22.07 2.24 -5.50
N ILE A 114 23.25 1.63 -5.65
CA ILE A 114 23.38 0.20 -5.95
C ILE A 114 23.51 -0.54 -4.63
N GLY A 115 22.77 -1.64 -4.49
CA GLY A 115 22.84 -2.51 -3.34
C GLY A 115 22.55 -3.96 -3.67
N THR A 116 22.59 -4.80 -2.66
CA THR A 116 22.34 -6.24 -2.78
C THR A 116 20.97 -6.57 -2.19
N LEU A 117 20.13 -7.30 -2.96
CA LEU A 117 18.84 -7.77 -2.46
C LEU A 117 19.02 -8.85 -1.40
N VAL A 118 18.47 -8.62 -0.21
CA VAL A 118 18.45 -9.57 0.91
C VAL A 118 17.02 -9.81 1.39
N GLN A 119 16.82 -10.89 2.14
CA GLN A 119 15.51 -11.21 2.73
C GLN A 119 15.69 -11.69 4.16
N HIS A 120 14.97 -11.05 5.08
CA HIS A 120 14.92 -11.40 6.49
C HIS A 120 13.46 -11.39 6.96
N ASP A 121 13.05 -12.44 7.69
CA ASP A 121 11.69 -12.59 8.23
C ASP A 121 10.56 -12.44 7.20
N GLY A 122 10.81 -12.88 5.96
CA GLY A 122 9.85 -12.81 4.87
C GLY A 122 9.68 -11.43 4.21
N ALA A 123 10.38 -10.40 4.71
CA ALA A 123 10.46 -9.08 4.09
C ALA A 123 11.73 -8.92 3.25
N TYR A 124 11.62 -8.17 2.15
CA TYR A 124 12.74 -7.90 1.25
C TYR A 124 13.38 -6.56 1.57
N TYR A 125 14.70 -6.53 1.51
CA TYR A 125 15.51 -5.35 1.73
C TYR A 125 16.60 -5.26 0.67
N VAL A 126 17.14 -4.07 0.49
CA VAL A 126 18.36 -3.84 -0.27
C VAL A 126 19.39 -3.24 0.67
N GLU A 127 20.49 -3.97 0.87
CA GLU A 127 21.63 -3.50 1.66
C GLU A 127 22.50 -2.61 0.77
N ALA A 128 22.62 -1.33 1.14
CA ALA A 128 23.40 -0.34 0.42
C ALA A 128 23.98 0.69 1.40
N GLN A 129 25.26 1.02 1.24
CA GLN A 129 25.94 2.07 2.02
C GLN A 129 25.84 1.88 3.55
N GLY A 130 25.81 0.63 4.02
CA GLY A 130 25.69 0.30 5.45
C GLY A 130 24.29 0.49 6.05
N LYS A 131 23.26 0.69 5.21
CA LYS A 131 21.84 0.74 5.59
C LYS A 131 21.06 -0.30 4.81
N GLU A 132 20.02 -0.85 5.42
CA GLU A 132 19.02 -1.68 4.75
C GLU A 132 17.78 -0.84 4.42
N TYR A 133 17.39 -0.84 3.15
CA TYR A 133 16.16 -0.21 2.71
C TYR A 133 15.12 -1.27 2.40
N ARG A 134 13.94 -1.16 3.00
CA ARG A 134 12.84 -2.08 2.74
C ARG A 134 12.27 -1.84 1.35
N ILE A 135 11.96 -2.92 0.63
CA ILE A 135 11.31 -2.85 -0.69
C ILE A 135 10.03 -3.66 -0.72
N LEU A 136 9.14 -3.31 -1.63
CA LEU A 136 7.89 -4.04 -1.84
C LEU A 136 8.17 -5.37 -2.57
N LEU A 137 7.50 -6.45 -2.14
CA LEU A 137 7.50 -7.74 -2.86
C LEU A 137 7.08 -7.58 -4.34
N ALA A 138 6.15 -6.65 -4.62
CA ALA A 138 5.72 -6.35 -5.98
C ALA A 138 6.88 -5.84 -6.86
N SER A 139 7.90 -5.20 -6.29
CA SER A 139 9.11 -4.81 -7.02
C SER A 139 9.95 -6.03 -7.39
N VAL A 140 10.11 -6.97 -6.45
CA VAL A 140 10.87 -8.21 -6.67
C VAL A 140 10.28 -9.01 -7.84
N THR A 141 8.95 -9.19 -7.84
CA THR A 141 8.27 -9.95 -8.90
C THR A 141 8.22 -9.21 -10.23
N TYR A 142 8.08 -7.88 -10.21
CA TYR A 142 8.06 -7.06 -11.42
C TYR A 142 9.40 -7.06 -12.16
N PHE A 143 10.50 -6.86 -11.42
CA PHE A 143 11.86 -6.87 -11.98
C PHE A 143 12.47 -8.26 -12.12
N ARG A 144 11.83 -9.30 -11.57
CA ARG A 144 12.27 -10.71 -11.60
C ARG A 144 13.66 -10.91 -11.00
N ILE A 145 13.91 -10.24 -9.88
CA ILE A 145 15.17 -10.27 -9.13
C ILE A 145 15.09 -11.31 -8.00
N ASN A 146 16.24 -11.88 -7.64
CA ASN A 146 16.40 -12.89 -6.61
C ASN A 146 17.30 -12.39 -5.47
N VAL A 147 17.17 -13.01 -4.30
CA VAL A 147 18.07 -12.73 -3.17
C VAL A 147 19.52 -13.00 -3.60
N GLY A 148 20.40 -12.03 -3.35
CA GLY A 148 21.79 -12.00 -3.79
C GLY A 148 22.04 -11.17 -5.05
N ASP A 149 21.01 -10.79 -5.80
CA ASP A 149 21.18 -9.95 -7.00
C ASP A 149 21.58 -8.52 -6.62
N GLN A 150 22.42 -7.91 -7.46
CA GLN A 150 22.67 -6.48 -7.38
C GLN A 150 21.54 -5.72 -8.09
N VAL A 151 21.05 -4.67 -7.45
CA VAL A 151 19.95 -3.87 -7.96
C VAL A 151 20.23 -2.39 -7.75
N THR A 152 19.68 -1.57 -8.64
CA THR A 152 19.64 -0.12 -8.44
C THR A 152 18.31 0.22 -7.75
N ILE A 153 18.38 0.89 -6.60
CA ILE A 153 17.24 1.43 -5.90
C ILE A 153 17.27 2.96 -5.91
N ILE A 154 16.10 3.56 -5.80
CA ILE A 154 15.92 4.99 -5.58
C ILE A 154 15.40 5.24 -4.17
N VAL A 155 16.00 6.23 -3.52
CA VAL A 155 15.67 6.68 -2.16
C VAL A 155 15.53 8.20 -2.16
N PRO A 156 14.83 8.79 -1.17
CA PRO A 156 14.77 10.24 -1.05
C PRO A 156 16.19 10.79 -0.85
N GLU A 157 16.51 11.88 -1.54
CA GLU A 157 17.82 12.52 -1.41
C GLU A 157 17.94 13.29 -0.09
N ASP A 158 16.86 13.99 0.27
CA ASP A 158 16.79 14.92 1.39
C ASP A 158 16.35 14.26 2.72
N ASP A 159 16.07 12.96 2.73
CA ASP A 159 15.69 12.19 3.93
C ASP A 159 16.66 11.01 4.16
N PRO A 160 17.67 11.18 5.04
CA PRO A 160 18.61 10.11 5.38
C PRO A 160 17.98 9.01 6.26
N ASP A 161 16.87 9.30 6.93
CA ASP A 161 16.19 8.37 7.84
C ASP A 161 15.19 7.45 7.13
N ALA A 162 14.87 7.76 5.86
CA ALA A 162 13.96 6.99 5.00
C ALA A 162 14.17 5.47 5.06
N SER A 163 13.10 4.73 5.31
CA SER A 163 13.15 3.28 5.57
C SER A 163 12.89 2.44 4.33
N TRP A 164 12.18 2.99 3.36
CA TRP A 164 11.73 2.34 2.14
C TRP A 164 12.48 2.86 0.92
N ALA A 165 12.65 1.98 -0.06
CA ALA A 165 13.17 2.30 -1.37
C ALA A 165 12.30 1.71 -2.48
N ALA A 166 12.31 2.35 -3.65
CA ALA A 166 11.78 1.75 -4.86
C ALA A 166 12.91 1.13 -5.69
N VAL A 167 12.65 -0.03 -6.28
CA VAL A 167 13.59 -0.66 -7.22
C VAL A 167 13.47 0.04 -8.57
N GLU A 168 14.60 0.43 -9.13
CA GLU A 168 14.66 1.08 -10.44
C GLU A 168 14.95 0.09 -11.57
N ALA A 169 15.92 -0.80 -11.34
CA ALA A 169 16.39 -1.79 -12.31
C ALA A 169 17.14 -2.93 -11.63
N ALA A 170 17.11 -4.11 -12.26
CA ALA A 170 18.06 -5.19 -12.03
C ALA A 170 19.36 -4.91 -12.80
N LEU A 171 20.50 -5.34 -12.25
CA LEU A 171 21.82 -5.24 -12.90
C LEU A 171 22.24 -6.57 -13.53
#